data_AF-A0A4R4ECR7-F1
#
_entry.id   AF-A0A4R4ECR7-F1
#
_cell.length_a   1.000
_cell.length_b   1.000
_cell.length_c   1.000
_cell.angle_alpha   90.00
_cell.angle_beta   90.00
_cell.angle_gamma   90.00
#
_symmetry.space_group_name_H-M   'P 1'
#
loop_
_entity.id
_entity.type
_entity.pdbx_description
1 polymer ?
#
loop_
_entity_poly.entity_id
_entity_poly.type
_entity_poly.pdbx_seq_one_letter_code
_entity_poly.pdbx_strand_id
1 'polypeptide(L)' 'MMQSEIVKASANSGLLLGTIICRHCKNIIDTLDTNRVALFYSECKDPNCNADKSTIEDLD' A
#
# COMPACT_ATOMS: atom_id res chain seq x y z
N MET A 1 -16.21 -38.31 -10.80
CA MET A 1 -15.31 -37.97 -9.67
C MET A 1 -15.02 -36.48 -9.75
N MET A 2 -15.81 -35.65 -9.08
CA MET A 2 -15.52 -34.22 -8.95
C MET A 2 -14.68 -34.05 -7.69
N GLN A 3 -13.41 -33.66 -7.85
CA GLN A 3 -12.55 -33.32 -6.73
C GLN A 3 -12.80 -31.84 -6.41
N SER A 4 -13.50 -31.58 -5.30
CA SER A 4 -13.68 -30.24 -4.75
C SER A 4 -12.44 -29.87 -3.96
N GLU A 5 -11.60 -28.98 -4.48
CA GLU A 5 -10.44 -28.47 -3.77
C GLU A 5 -10.88 -27.36 -2.81
N ILE A 6 -10.96 -27.70 -1.52
CA ILE A 6 -11.16 -26.72 -0.45
C ILE A 6 -9.88 -25.89 -0.36
N VAL A 7 -9.97 -24.60 -0.71
CA VAL A 7 -8.88 -23.63 -0.57
C VAL A 7 -8.44 -23.57 0.90
N LYS A 8 -7.30 -24.19 1.23
CA LYS A 8 -6.61 -24.00 2.51
C LYS A 8 -5.98 -22.60 2.52
N ALA A 9 -6.75 -21.60 2.90
CA ALA A 9 -6.19 -20.32 3.32
C ALA A 9 -5.66 -20.46 4.76
N SER A 10 -4.51 -21.13 4.92
CA SER A 10 -3.73 -21.08 6.15
C SER A 10 -2.68 -19.98 6.02
N ALA A 11 -3.13 -18.74 5.83
CA ALA A 11 -2.31 -17.58 6.14
C ALA A 11 -2.69 -17.16 7.54
N ASN A 12 -1.71 -16.96 8.42
CA ASN A 12 -1.93 -16.26 9.67
C ASN A 12 -2.43 -14.85 9.32
N SER A 13 -3.75 -14.69 9.17
CA SER A 13 -4.42 -13.49 8.65
C SER A 13 -4.51 -12.43 9.75
N GLY A 14 -3.37 -12.13 10.36
CA GLY A 14 -3.22 -10.92 11.17
C GLY A 14 -3.50 -9.73 10.26
N LEU A 15 -4.52 -8.96 10.61
CA LEU A 15 -4.83 -7.73 9.88
C LEU A 15 -3.70 -6.74 10.15
N LEU A 16 -2.97 -6.35 9.10
CA LEU A 16 -2.00 -5.28 9.19
C LEU A 16 -2.77 -3.95 9.26
N LEU A 17 -2.72 -3.32 10.43
CA LEU A 17 -3.47 -2.08 10.71
C LEU A 17 -2.64 -0.81 10.44
N GLY A 18 -1.34 -0.95 10.20
CA GLY A 18 -0.47 0.16 9.84
C GLY A 18 -0.34 0.27 8.33
N THR A 19 -0.43 1.49 7.79
CA THR A 19 -0.15 1.77 6.37
C THR A 19 0.95 2.82 6.27
N ILE A 20 1.98 2.55 5.47
CA ILE A 20 3.03 3.51 5.17
C ILE A 20 2.75 4.15 3.81
N ILE A 21 2.66 5.48 3.79
CA ILE A 21 2.37 6.29 2.61
C ILE A 21 3.59 7.15 2.28
N CYS A 22 3.91 7.27 1.00
CA CYS A 22 4.93 8.19 0.55
C CYS A 22 4.51 9.65 0.76
N ARG A 23 5.39 10.48 1.32
CA ARG A 23 5.15 11.93 1.51
C ARG A 23 4.99 12.68 0.19
N HIS A 24 5.68 12.24 -0.86
CA HIS A 24 5.77 12.89 -2.16
C HIS A 24 4.62 12.45 -3.08
N CYS A 25 4.65 11.21 -3.56
CA CYS A 25 3.68 10.71 -4.55
C CYS A 25 2.38 10.15 -3.95
N LYS A 26 2.23 10.14 -2.61
CA LYS A 26 1.05 9.61 -1.89
C LYS A 26 0.73 8.12 -2.15
N ASN A 27 1.62 7.38 -2.80
CA ASN A 27 1.47 5.94 -2.96
C ASN A 27 1.66 5.21 -1.63
N ILE A 28 0.92 4.11 -1.44
CA ILE A 28 1.15 3.16 -0.35
C ILE A 28 2.43 2.39 -0.68
N ILE A 29 3.39 2.39 0.23
CA ILE A 29 4.69 1.74 0.01
C ILE A 29 4.86 0.48 0.85
N ASP A 30 4.17 0.38 2.00
CA ASP A 30 4.23 -0.78 2.87
C ASP A 30 3.06 -0.80 3.88
N THR A 31 2.97 -1.88 4.64
CA THR A 31 2.02 -2.08 5.74
C THR A 31 2.74 -2.60 6.99
N LEU A 32 2.27 -2.22 8.17
CA LEU A 32 2.87 -2.59 9.45
C LEU A 32 1.86 -3.32 10.34
N ASP A 33 2.35 -4.32 11.07
CA ASP A 33 1.59 -4.90 12.17
C ASP A 33 1.58 -3.90 13.34
N THR A 34 0.41 -3.39 13.66
CA THR A 34 0.23 -2.39 14.70
C THR A 34 -1.06 -2.67 15.45
N ASN A 35 -1.10 -2.32 16.73
CA ASN A 35 -2.26 -2.57 17.58
C ASN A 35 -3.50 -1.69 17.27
N ARG A 36 -3.40 -0.77 16.29
CA ARG A 36 -4.49 0.15 15.91
C ARG A 36 -4.28 0.66 14.49
N VAL A 37 -5.37 1.09 13.84
CA VAL A 37 -5.29 1.73 12.52
C VAL A 37 -4.42 2.99 12.61
N ALA A 38 -3.33 3.00 11.85
CA ALA A 38 -2.36 4.10 11.88
C ALA A 38 -1.77 4.34 10.49
N LEU A 39 -1.62 5.63 10.15
CA LEU A 39 -0.96 6.07 8.93
C LEU A 39 0.43 6.62 9.26
N PHE A 40 1.43 6.11 8.57
CA PHE A 40 2.82 6.54 8.67
C PHE A 40 3.25 7.16 7.35
N TYR A 41 4.12 8.15 7.41
CA TYR A 41 4.61 8.83 6.22
C TYR A 41 6.13 8.67 6.07
N SER A 42 6.58 8.19 4.93
CA SER A 42 8.01 7.98 4.61
C SER A 42 8.35 8.46 3.19
N GLU A 43 9.59 8.30 2.77
CA GLU A 43 10.06 8.56 1.41
C GLU A 43 10.11 7.24 0.62
N CYS A 44 9.63 7.28 -0.63
CA CYS A 44 9.67 6.15 -1.53
C CYS A 44 10.96 6.16 -2.36
N LYS A 45 11.49 4.98 -2.70
CA LYS A 45 12.68 4.86 -3.58
C LYS A 45 12.33 4.85 -5.07
N ASP A 46 11.08 5.14 -5.41
CA ASP A 46 10.65 5.17 -6.79
C ASP A 46 11.33 6.35 -7.51
N PRO A 47 12.05 6.13 -8.61
CA PRO A 47 12.66 7.22 -9.38
C PRO A 47 11.62 8.22 -9.90
N ASN A 48 10.37 7.79 -10.08
CA ASN A 48 9.26 8.63 -10.55
C ASN A 48 8.55 9.37 -9.39
N CYS A 49 8.89 9.09 -8.12
CA CYS A 49 8.31 9.71 -6.92
C CYS A 49 8.42 11.24 -6.93
N ASN A 50 9.49 11.75 -7.54
CA ASN A 50 9.81 13.16 -7.65
C ASN A 50 9.66 13.71 -9.08
N ALA A 51 9.24 12.86 -10.03
CA ALA A 51 9.07 13.26 -11.43
C ALA A 51 7.77 14.05 -11.65
N ASP A 52 6.80 13.93 -10.75
CA ASP A 52 5.53 14.65 -10.82
C ASP A 52 5.58 16.01 -10.10
N LYS A 53 6.27 16.95 -10.73
CA LYS A 53 5.98 18.39 -10.60
C LYS A 53 5.50 19.02 -11.91
N SER A 54 5.24 18.22 -12.94
CA SER A 54 5.06 18.74 -14.31
C SER A 54 4.01 18.01 -15.14
N THR A 55 2.90 17.56 -14.54
CA THR A 55 1.69 17.27 -15.34
C THR A 55 0.44 17.39 -14.47
N ILE A 56 -0.09 18.61 -14.28
CA ILE A 56 -1.48 19.04 -14.53
C ILE A 56 -1.47 20.57 -14.35
N GLU A 57 -0.97 21.28 -15.36
CA GLU A 57 -1.57 22.56 -15.74
C GLU A 57 -2.87 22.21 -16.52
N ASP A 58 -3.94 22.96 -16.22
CA ASP A 58 -5.18 23.09 -17.01
C ASP A 58 -6.22 21.95 -17.00
N LEU A 59 -7.25 22.10 -16.18
CA LEU A 59 -8.65 21.93 -16.60
C LEU A 59 -9.50 23.02 -15.93
N ASP A 60 -9.94 23.96 -16.78
CA ASP A 60 -11.01 24.95 -16.54
C ASP A 60 -12.35 24.25 -16.25
#